data_AF-A0A9D6J2P2-F1
#
_entry.id   AF-A0A9D6J2P2-F1
#
_cell.length_a   1.000
_cell.length_b   1.000
_cell.length_c   1.000
_cell.angle_alpha   90.00
_cell.angle_beta   90.00
_cell.angle_gamma   90.00
#
_symmetry.space_group_name_H-M   'P 1'
#
loop_
_entity.id
_entity.type
_entity.pdbx_description
1 polymer ?
#
loop_
_entity_poly.entity_id
_entity_poly.type
_entity_poly.pdbx_seq_one_letter_code
_entity_poly.pdbx_strand_id
1 'polypeptide(L)' 'MATKKSKKKYLPMEAGHPDKMEWQMQRFPGQWTKMVFHPRPRRPTEPNAGLVRYEPGAYHPYHTHDFAQV' A
#
# COMPACT_ATOMS: atom_id res chain seq x y z
N MET A 1 20.63 -35.71 1.68
CA MET A 1 19.74 -35.46 0.53
C MET A 1 19.63 -33.95 0.33
N ALA A 2 20.01 -33.42 -0.83
CA ALA A 2 19.95 -31.98 -1.08
C ALA A 2 18.50 -31.54 -1.32
N THR A 3 17.99 -30.61 -0.52
CA THR A 3 16.67 -30.01 -0.72
C THR A 3 16.68 -29.18 -2.00
N LYS A 4 15.84 -29.56 -2.98
CA LYS A 4 15.58 -28.75 -4.17
C LYS A 4 15.03 -27.39 -3.71
N LYS A 5 15.82 -26.32 -3.84
CA LYS A 5 15.32 -24.95 -3.72
C LYS A 5 14.23 -24.76 -4.76
N SER A 6 12.98 -24.62 -4.30
CA SER A 6 11.88 -24.13 -5.13
C SER A 6 12.33 -22.81 -5.78
N LYS A 7 12.35 -22.74 -7.12
CA LYS A 7 12.55 -21.47 -7.83
C LYS A 7 11.36 -20.59 -7.48
N LYS A 8 11.51 -19.74 -6.47
CA LYS A 8 10.50 -18.77 -6.05
C LYS A 8 10.18 -17.91 -7.27
N LYS A 9 9.03 -18.16 -7.90
CA LYS A 9 8.58 -17.36 -9.05
C LYS A 9 8.22 -15.99 -8.49
N TYR A 10 8.98 -14.97 -8.87
CA TYR A 10 8.59 -13.59 -8.63
C TYR A 10 7.26 -13.32 -9.33
N LEU A 11 6.45 -12.44 -8.74
CA LEU A 11 5.26 -11.95 -9.42
C LEU A 11 5.68 -11.11 -10.64
N PRO A 12 4.89 -11.08 -11.71
CA PRO A 12 5.12 -10.19 -12.84
C PRO A 12 5.20 -8.73 -12.38
N MET A 13 5.91 -7.90 -13.14
CA MET A 13 5.90 -6.45 -12.92
C MET A 13 4.49 -5.89 -13.15
N GLU A 14 4.09 -4.98 -12.27
CA GLU A 14 2.84 -4.23 -12.36
C GLU A 14 3.13 -2.75 -12.16
N ALA A 15 2.38 -1.92 -12.86
CA ALA A 15 2.45 -0.47 -12.75
C ALA A 15 1.03 0.11 -12.72
N GLY A 16 0.84 1.15 -11.91
CA GLY A 16 -0.40 1.92 -11.86
C GLY A 16 -0.09 3.41 -11.89
N HIS A 17 -1.01 4.20 -12.45
CA HIS A 17 -0.84 5.65 -12.59
C HIS A 17 -1.84 6.38 -11.66
N PRO A 18 -1.37 7.18 -10.69
CA PRO A 18 -2.25 7.80 -9.69
C PRO A 18 -3.28 8.77 -10.30
N ASP A 19 -2.98 9.40 -11.44
CA ASP A 19 -3.94 10.30 -12.11
C ASP A 19 -5.18 9.59 -12.67
N LYS A 20 -5.16 8.26 -12.77
CA LYS A 20 -6.32 7.45 -13.17
C LYS A 20 -7.22 7.05 -11.99
N MET A 21 -6.92 7.53 -10.79
CA MET A 21 -7.65 7.19 -9.57
C MET A 21 -8.26 8.46 -8.98
N GLU A 22 -9.45 8.32 -8.42
CA GLU A 22 -10.06 9.35 -7.59
C GLU A 22 -9.44 9.36 -6.19
N TRP A 23 -9.39 10.55 -5.59
CA TRP A 23 -9.06 10.68 -4.18
C TRP A 23 -10.16 10.03 -3.34
N GLN A 24 -9.75 9.16 -2.42
CA GLN A 24 -10.66 8.55 -1.44
C GLN A 24 -10.25 8.97 -0.05
N MET A 25 -11.23 9.13 0.84
CA MET A 25 -10.91 9.36 2.25
C MET A 25 -10.12 8.15 2.76
N GLN A 26 -9.01 8.41 3.46
CA GLN A 26 -8.17 7.38 4.06
C GLN A 26 -8.86 6.87 5.35
N ARG A 27 -8.16 6.87 6.48
CA ARG A 27 -8.71 6.40 7.76
C ARG A 27 -9.34 7.53 8.57
N PHE A 28 -8.71 8.70 8.60
CA PHE A 28 -9.17 9.82 9.43
C PHE A 28 -9.65 11.01 8.58
N PRO A 29 -10.55 11.85 9.11
CA PRO A 29 -11.06 13.03 8.41
C PRO A 29 -9.94 13.95 7.90
N GLY A 30 -10.14 14.53 6.72
CA GLY A 30 -9.17 15.43 6.07
C GLY A 30 -7.95 14.73 5.45
N GLN A 31 -7.93 13.40 5.46
CA GLN A 31 -6.87 12.59 4.86
C GLN A 31 -7.39 11.90 3.62
N TRP A 32 -6.73 12.15 2.51
CA TRP A 32 -7.10 11.62 1.21
C TRP A 32 -5.98 10.74 0.68
N THR A 33 -6.33 9.64 0.04
CA THR A 33 -5.36 8.72 -0.52
C THR A 33 -5.71 8.29 -1.94
N LYS A 34 -4.67 7.96 -2.70
CA LYS A 34 -4.71 7.19 -3.94
C LYS A 34 -3.78 5.99 -3.78
N MET A 35 -4.28 4.90 -3.18
CA MET A 35 -3.51 3.67 -2.97
C MET A 35 -3.41 2.88 -4.28
N VAL A 36 -2.35 3.14 -5.05
CA VAL A 36 -2.07 2.45 -6.32
C VAL A 36 -1.93 0.94 -6.12
N PHE A 37 -1.36 0.53 -5.00
CA PHE A 37 -1.33 -0.85 -4.53
C PHE A 37 -1.86 -0.93 -3.09
N HIS A 38 -2.68 -1.94 -2.83
CA HIS A 38 -3.25 -2.24 -1.52
C HIS A 38 -3.44 -3.75 -1.40
N PRO A 39 -3.22 -4.38 -0.22
CA PRO A 39 -3.51 -5.78 0.03
C PRO A 39 -4.90 -6.20 -0.44
N ARG A 40 -4.96 -7.36 -1.12
CA ARG A 40 -6.21 -7.99 -1.57
C ARG A 40 -6.29 -9.41 -1.02
N PRO A 41 -7.49 -10.01 -0.88
CA PRO A 41 -7.61 -11.39 -0.35
C PRO A 41 -6.74 -12.42 -1.10
N ARG A 42 -6.59 -12.26 -2.42
CA ARG A 42 -5.75 -13.14 -3.25
C ARG A 42 -4.25 -12.82 -3.19
N ARG A 43 -3.87 -11.63 -2.69
CA ARG A 43 -2.49 -11.15 -2.57
C ARG A 43 -2.34 -10.35 -1.26
N PRO A 44 -2.33 -11.03 -0.10
CA PRO A 44 -2.41 -10.38 1.21
C PRO A 44 -1.14 -9.63 1.60
N THR A 45 -0.02 -9.90 0.93
CA THR A 45 1.27 -9.24 1.17
C THR A 45 1.63 -8.23 0.08
N GLU A 46 0.67 -7.77 -0.72
CA GLU A 46 0.90 -6.61 -1.59
C GLU A 46 1.27 -5.39 -0.73
N PRO A 47 2.22 -4.55 -1.18
CA PRO A 47 2.53 -3.35 -0.43
C PRO A 47 1.34 -2.39 -0.45
N ASN A 48 1.23 -1.62 0.63
CA ASN A 48 0.45 -0.40 0.67
C ASN A 48 1.29 0.70 0.03
N ALA A 49 1.01 1.06 -1.22
CA ALA A 49 1.79 2.06 -1.94
C ALA A 49 0.89 3.02 -2.73
N GLY A 50 1.11 4.31 -2.57
CA GLY A 50 0.25 5.33 -3.16
C GLY A 50 0.64 6.74 -2.73
N LEU A 51 -0.28 7.67 -2.99
CA LEU A 51 -0.15 9.07 -2.55
C LEU A 51 -1.09 9.35 -1.40
N VAL A 52 -0.63 10.16 -0.44
CA VAL A 52 -1.46 10.69 0.64
C VAL A 52 -1.43 12.21 0.60
N ARG A 53 -2.61 12.82 0.79
CA ARG A 53 -2.79 14.27 0.90
C ARG A 53 -3.47 14.59 2.22
N TYR A 54 -2.88 15.49 2.98
CA TYR A 54 -3.41 15.99 4.24
C TYR A 54 -3.98 17.39 4.06
N GLU A 55 -5.25 17.58 4.41
CA GLU A 55 -5.84 18.90 4.50
C GLU A 55 -5.31 19.66 5.73
N PRO A 56 -5.38 21.02 5.74
CA PRO A 56 -5.07 21.79 6.92
C PRO A 56 -5.86 21.31 8.15
N GLY A 57 -5.16 21.01 9.25
CA GLY A 57 -5.76 20.51 10.49
C GLY A 57 -6.02 19.00 10.52
N ALA A 58 -5.77 18.26 9.44
CA ALA A 58 -5.82 16.79 9.47
C ALA A 58 -4.75 16.24 10.42
N TYR A 59 -5.10 15.19 11.18
CA TYR A 59 -4.19 14.59 12.15
C TYR A 59 -4.28 13.05 12.14
N HIS A 60 -3.14 12.41 12.42
CA HIS A 60 -3.07 11.00 12.75
C HIS A 60 -2.81 10.86 14.26
N PRO A 61 -3.54 10.00 14.99
CA PRO A 61 -3.14 9.62 16.34
C PRO A 61 -1.71 9.06 16.34
N TYR A 62 -1.01 9.20 17.46
CA TYR A 62 0.26 8.52 17.66
C TYR A 62 0.08 7.02 17.47
N HIS A 63 0.89 6.41 16.61
CA HIS A 63 0.78 5.00 16.24
C HIS A 63 2.14 4.39 15.92
N THR A 64 2.16 3.07 15.85
CA THR A 64 3.32 2.27 15.47
C THR A 64 3.02 1.47 14.21
N HIS A 65 4.07 1.01 13.54
CA HIS A 65 3.95 0.12 12.39
C HIS A 65 4.60 -1.22 12.72
N ASP A 66 3.91 -2.30 12.39
CA ASP A 66 4.41 -3.68 12.39
C ASP A 66 5.15 -4.04 11.09
N PHE A 67 5.13 -3.13 10.11
CA PHE A 67 5.88 -3.20 8.86
C PHE A 67 6.68 -1.91 8.64
N ALA A 68 7.71 -1.98 7.79
CA ALA A 68 8.44 -0.79 7.39
C ALA A 68 7.57 0.10 6.50
N GLN A 69 7.46 1.39 6.86
CA GLN A 69 6.92 2.44 6.00
C GLN A 69 8.09 3.32 5.54
N VAL A 70 8.12 3.62 4.24
CA VAL A 70 9.18 4.43 3.60
C VAL A 70 8.53 5.64 2.96
#